data_AF-A0A840W9S8-F1
#
_entry.id   AF-A0A840W9S8-F1
#
_cell.length_a   1.000
_cell.length_b   1.000
_cell.length_c   1.000
_cell.angle_alpha   90.00
_cell.angle_beta   90.00
_cell.angle_gamma   90.00
#
_symmetry.space_group_name_H-M   'P 1'
#
loop_
_entity.id
_entity.type
_entity.pdbx_description
1 polymer ?
#
loop_
_entity_poly.entity_id
_entity_poly.type
_entity_poly.pdbx_seq_one_letter_code
_entity_poly.pdbx_strand_id
1 'polypeptide(L)' 'MTIAATRTAQHEPSHWEVVLRAWEELDLPEGWRAEIIEGDIKIMTPPPSNTATSWP' A
#
# COMPACT_ATOMS: atom_id res chain seq x y z
N MET A 1 -0.48 21.87 34.53
CA MET A 1 -0.10 21.71 33.13
C MET A 1 1.08 20.76 33.09
N THR A 2 0.89 19.48 32.76
CA THR A 2 2.00 18.59 32.40
C THR A 2 1.47 17.50 31.49
N ILE A 3 1.64 17.68 30.18
CA ILE A 3 1.50 16.61 29.20
C ILE A 3 2.61 15.59 29.49
N ALA A 4 2.26 14.43 30.03
CA ALA A 4 3.20 13.33 30.14
C ALA A 4 3.51 12.87 28.72
N ALA A 5 4.71 13.19 28.26
CA ALA A 5 5.28 12.67 27.03
C ALA A 5 5.07 11.15 27.01
N THR A 6 4.39 10.65 25.97
CA THR A 6 4.42 9.24 25.63
C THR A 6 5.88 8.87 25.44
N ARG A 7 6.47 8.27 26.47
CA ARG A 7 7.69 7.49 26.33
C ARG A 7 7.31 6.41 25.33
N THR A 8 7.65 6.61 24.06
CA THR A 8 7.73 5.54 23.08
C THR A 8 8.71 4.55 23.69
N ALA A 9 8.17 3.54 24.37
CA ALA A 9 8.85 2.27 24.50
C ALA A 9 9.37 1.96 23.09
N GLN A 10 10.62 1.52 22.97
CA GLN A 10 11.20 1.08 21.71
C GLN A 10 10.34 -0.08 21.21
N HIS A 11 9.27 0.25 20.52
CA HIS A 11 8.29 -0.67 20.00
C HIS A 11 8.78 -0.93 18.60
N GLU A 12 9.45 -2.08 18.43
CA GLU A 12 9.72 -2.62 17.11
C GLU A 12 8.38 -2.63 16.36
N PRO A 13 8.30 -2.01 15.17
CA PRO A 13 7.06 -1.99 14.42
C PRO A 13 6.62 -3.42 14.14
N SER A 14 5.34 -3.70 14.40
CA SER A 14 4.74 -4.98 14.06
C SER A 14 4.82 -5.21 12.55
N HIS A 15 4.77 -6.48 12.13
CA HIS A 15 4.74 -6.84 10.70
C HIS A 15 3.70 -6.05 9.91
N TRP A 16 2.51 -5.86 10.48
CA TRP A 16 1.44 -5.06 9.90
C TRP A 16 1.84 -3.58 9.71
N GLU A 17 2.46 -2.95 10.71
CA GLU A 17 2.91 -1.56 10.60
C GLU A 17 3.97 -1.38 9.51
N VAL A 18 4.88 -2.36 9.37
CA VAL A 18 5.89 -2.36 8.31
C VAL A 18 5.24 -2.46 6.94
N VAL A 19 4.32 -3.42 6.77
CA VAL A 19 3.64 -3.67 5.49
C VAL A 19 2.73 -2.52 5.11
N LEU A 20 1.97 -1.97 6.06
CA LEU A 20 1.09 -0.84 5.83
C LEU A 20 1.89 0.39 5.38
N ARG A 21 2.99 0.70 6.08
CA ARG A 21 3.83 1.83 5.71
C ARG A 21 4.47 1.64 4.33
N ALA A 22 4.94 0.43 4.00
CA ALA A 22 5.46 0.14 2.68
C ALA A 22 4.38 0.26 1.58
N TRP A 23 3.12 -0.07 1.89
CA TRP A 23 1.99 0.13 0.98
C TRP A 23 1.64 1.61 0.80
N GLU A 24 1.69 2.42 1.87
CA GLU A 24 1.46 3.87 1.81
C GLU A 24 2.56 4.63 1.05
N GLU A 25 3.81 4.17 1.16
CA GLU A 25 4.97 4.74 0.46
C GLU A 25 5.08 4.27 -1.01
N LEU A 26 4.18 3.39 -1.47
CA LEU A 26 4.22 2.81 -2.81
C LEU A 26 3.74 3.81 -3.86
N ASP A 27 4.66 4.26 -4.72
CA ASP A 27 4.32 5.07 -5.89
C ASP A 27 3.88 4.16 -7.05
N LEU A 28 2.58 4.17 -7.35
CA LEU A 28 1.98 3.34 -8.39
C LEU A 28 1.67 4.16 -9.65
N PRO A 29 1.97 3.62 -10.85
CA PRO A 29 1.59 4.26 -12.10
C PRO A 29 0.07 4.36 -12.27
N GLU A 30 -0.39 5.24 -13.14
CA GLU A 30 -1.82 5.42 -13.42
C GLU A 30 -2.49 4.10 -13.82
N GLY A 31 -3.61 3.78 -13.16
CA GLY A 31 -4.37 2.55 -13.38
C GLY A 31 -3.86 1.33 -12.62
N TRP A 32 -2.70 1.41 -11.97
CA TRP A 32 -2.20 0.35 -11.10
C TRP A 32 -2.86 0.46 -9.72
N ARG A 33 -3.05 -0.68 -9.07
CA ARG A 33 -3.59 -0.78 -7.72
C ARG A 33 -2.71 -1.67 -6.88
N ALA A 34 -2.52 -1.35 -5.61
CA ALA A 34 -1.93 -2.28 -4.65
C ALA A 34 -2.90 -2.55 -3.52
N GLU A 35 -2.90 -3.77 -3.02
CA GLU A 35 -3.74 -4.23 -1.93
C GLU A 35 -2.88 -5.03 -0.95
N ILE A 36 -3.20 -4.98 0.35
CA ILE A 36 -2.55 -5.83 1.34
C ILE A 36 -3.45 -7.04 1.59
N ILE A 37 -2.97 -8.24 1.27
CA ILE A 37 -3.71 -9.49 1.39
C ILE A 37 -2.84 -10.46 2.21
N GLU A 38 -3.40 -10.95 3.33
CA GLU A 38 -2.72 -11.90 4.25
C GLU A 38 -1.35 -11.39 4.78
N GLY A 39 -1.17 -10.07 4.85
CA GLY A 39 0.06 -9.45 5.33
C GLY A 39 1.13 -9.25 4.25
N ASP A 40 0.78 -9.42 2.97
CA ASP A 40 1.64 -9.14 1.82
C ASP A 40 1.03 -8.08 0.91
N ILE A 41 1.89 -7.25 0.31
CA ILE A 41 1.47 -6.28 -0.71
C ILE A 41 1.35 -7.00 -2.06
N LYS A 42 0.16 -6.97 -2.66
CA LYS A 42 -0.12 -7.45 -4.01
C LYS A 42 -0.33 -6.26 -4.94
N ILE A 43 0.42 -6.24 -6.03
CA ILE A 43 0.29 -5.21 -7.07
C ILE A 43 -0.53 -5.79 -8.22
N MET A 44 -1.59 -5.08 -8.58
CA MET A 44 -2.50 -5.39 -9.67
C MET A 44 -2.24 -4.42 -10.82
N THR A 45 -1.88 -4.98 -11.97
CA THR A 45 -1.69 -4.21 -13.20
C THR A 45 -3.04 -3.80 -13.79
N PRO A 46 -3.15 -2.60 -14.38
CA PRO A 46 -4.35 -2.21 -15.12
C PRO A 46 -4.62 -3.23 -16.24
N PRO A 47 -5.90 -3.43 -16.60
CA PRO A 47 -6.22 -4.21 -17.80
C PRO A 47 -5.50 -3.58 -19.00
N PRO A 48 -5.01 -4.39 -19.96
CA PRO A 48 -4.44 -3.84 -21.18
C PRO A 48 -5.51 -2.95 -21.81
N SER A 49 -5.18 -1.67 -22.03
CA SER A 49 -6.07 -0.72 -22.70
C SER A 49 -6.54 -1.38 -23.99
N ASN A 50 -7.82 -1.74 -24.04
CA ASN A 50 -8.37 -2.31 -25.25
C ASN A 50 -8.31 -1.19 -26.30
N THR A 51 -7.42 -1.35 -27.28
CA THR A 51 -7.52 -0.72 -28.59
C THR A 51 -8.18 -1.68 -29.58
N ALA A 52 -9.04 -2.58 -29.08
CA ALA A 52 -9.89 -3.44 -29.90
C ALA A 52 -11.31 -2.85 -29.94
N THR A 53 -11.41 -1.52 -30.09
CA THR A 53 -12.57 -0.95 -30.78
C THR A 53 -12.38 -1.22 -32.26
N SER A 54 -13.43 -1.72 -32.89
CA SER A 54 -13.56 -2.00 -34.32
C SER A 54 -13.10 -3.39 -34.76
N TRP A 55 -13.88 -4.40 -34.37
CA TRP A 55 -14.15 -5.50 -35.30
C TRP A 55 -15.40 -5.12 -36.13
N PRO A 56 -15.36 -5.21 -37.48
CA PRO A 56 -16.51 -4.91 -38.34
C PRO A 56 -17.66 -5.91 -38.22
#